data_AF-A0A536KYZ9-F1
#
_entry.id   AF-A0A536KYZ9-F1
#
_cell.length_a   1.000
_cell.length_b   1.000
_cell.length_c   1.000
_cell.angle_alpha   90.00
_cell.angle_beta   90.00
_cell.angle_gamma   90.00
#
_symmetry.space_group_name_H-M   'P 1'
#
loop_
_entity.id
_entity.type
_entity.pdbx_description
1 polymer ?
#
loop_
_entity_poly.entity_id
_entity_poly.type
_entity_poly.pdbx_seq_one_letter_code
_entity_poly.pdbx_strand_id
1 'polypeptide(L)'
;MKSIRLVVPVIALVLALLPSTALASTTYTESVLGVETGPPQSTPSCQGSNSVSSFAGIARGTLNGGFQIAVCHTPLAPSAEMLGGPFILSNGTTTVAGGFASGGTVTYVTTFVTGSFCIQKFAVSGDLLPSGHFAGKLLHYGSGTASSCNVFFATISGGAELTFP
;
A
#
# COMPACT_ATOMS: atom_id res chain seq x y z
N MET A 1 16.31 43.39 -45.52
CA MET A 1 16.20 42.04 -44.92
C MET A 1 17.40 41.75 -44.01
N LYS A 2 17.47 42.36 -42.80
CA LYS A 2 18.62 42.19 -41.87
C LYS A 2 18.22 41.88 -40.41
N SER A 3 16.95 42.07 -40.07
CA SER A 3 16.40 41.96 -38.70
C SER A 3 16.04 40.54 -38.26
N ILE A 4 15.98 39.56 -39.17
CA ILE A 4 15.58 38.17 -38.84
C ILE A 4 16.76 37.37 -38.24
N ARG A 5 18.01 37.74 -38.52
CA ARG A 5 19.19 36.97 -38.09
C ARG A 5 19.54 37.09 -36.60
N LEU A 6 18.98 38.07 -35.88
CA LEU A 6 19.22 38.27 -34.45
C LEU A 6 18.16 37.63 -33.54
N VAL A 7 17.01 37.23 -34.07
CA VAL A 7 15.89 36.69 -33.26
C VAL A 7 16.19 35.25 -32.80
N VAL A 8 16.85 34.47 -33.64
CA VAL A 8 17.20 33.06 -33.37
C VAL A 8 18.14 32.87 -32.16
N PRO A 9 19.26 33.61 -32.00
CA PRO A 9 20.16 33.42 -30.86
C PRO A 9 19.54 33.89 -29.53
N VAL A 10 18.65 34.89 -29.54
CA VAL A 10 18.00 35.39 -28.32
C VAL A 10 16.98 34.38 -27.78
N ILE A 11 16.20 33.73 -28.66
CA ILE A 11 15.25 32.69 -28.25
C ILE A 11 15.98 31.47 -27.66
N ALA A 12 17.10 31.05 -28.27
CA ALA A 12 17.90 29.94 -27.75
C ALA A 12 18.49 30.23 -26.36
N LEU A 13 18.91 31.48 -26.12
CA LEU A 13 19.44 31.91 -24.83
C LEU A 13 18.34 31.95 -23.75
N VAL A 14 17.13 32.39 -24.11
CA VAL A 14 15.98 32.41 -23.18
C VAL A 14 15.51 31.00 -22.82
N LEU A 15 15.53 30.04 -23.76
CA LEU A 15 15.22 28.63 -23.44
C LEU A 15 16.31 27.98 -22.57
N ALA A 16 17.58 28.36 -22.72
CA ALA A 16 18.67 27.85 -21.89
C ALA A 16 18.67 28.40 -20.45
N LEU A 17 17.97 29.52 -20.21
CA LEU A 17 17.83 30.16 -18.90
C LEU A 17 16.60 29.67 -18.12
N LEU A 18 15.80 28.77 -18.68
CA LEU A 18 14.72 28.12 -17.93
C LEU A 18 15.35 27.20 -16.87
N PRO A 19 15.11 27.44 -15.57
CA PRO A 19 15.60 26.55 -14.53
C PRO A 19 14.95 25.18 -14.73
N SER A 20 15.74 24.20 -15.19
CA SER A 20 15.38 22.78 -15.06
C SER A 20 15.44 22.43 -13.58
N THR A 21 14.33 22.65 -12.88
CA THR A 21 14.11 22.08 -11.57
C THR A 21 13.81 20.60 -11.77
N ALA A 22 14.87 19.79 -11.84
CA ALA A 22 14.73 18.35 -11.69
C ALA A 22 14.26 18.10 -10.25
N LEU A 23 12.97 17.82 -10.08
CA LEU A 23 12.43 17.37 -8.80
C LEU A 23 13.12 16.04 -8.47
N ALA A 24 13.88 16.04 -7.37
CA ALA A 24 14.60 14.86 -6.93
C ALA A 24 13.59 13.90 -6.31
N SER A 25 13.22 12.89 -7.07
CA SER A 25 12.31 11.88 -6.60
C SER A 25 12.98 11.00 -5.53
N THR A 26 12.27 10.72 -4.44
CA THR A 26 12.75 9.85 -3.35
C THR A 26 11.99 8.53 -3.37
N THR A 27 12.73 7.43 -3.47
CA THR A 27 12.19 6.07 -3.40
C THR A 27 12.44 5.46 -2.02
N TYR A 28 11.37 4.93 -1.43
CA TYR A 28 11.34 4.19 -0.18
C TYR A 28 11.08 2.72 -0.49
N THR A 29 11.93 1.85 0.03
CA THR A 29 11.75 0.40 -0.05
C THR A 29 11.67 -0.13 1.36
N GLU A 30 10.53 -0.70 1.73
CA GLU A 30 10.25 -1.18 3.08
C GLU A 30 9.78 -2.63 3.06
N SER A 31 10.29 -3.44 3.98
CA SER A 31 9.65 -4.69 4.39
C SER A 31 8.80 -4.42 5.62
N VAL A 32 7.54 -4.86 5.59
CA VAL A 32 6.58 -4.63 6.67
C VAL A 32 6.18 -5.94 7.35
N LEU A 33 5.93 -5.85 8.66
CA LEU A 33 5.32 -6.89 9.47
C LEU A 33 4.40 -6.25 10.50
N GLY A 34 3.12 -6.60 10.49
CA GLY A 34 2.15 -6.03 11.40
C GLY A 34 0.98 -6.93 11.74
N VAL A 35 0.17 -6.44 12.67
CA VAL A 35 -1.01 -7.09 13.21
C VAL A 35 -2.23 -6.23 12.90
N GLU A 36 -3.38 -6.86 12.78
CA GLU A 36 -4.66 -6.19 12.70
C GLU A 36 -4.91 -5.41 13.99
N THR A 37 -5.33 -4.14 13.87
CA THR A 37 -5.50 -3.23 15.02
C THR A 37 -6.91 -3.20 15.58
N GLY A 38 -7.84 -3.93 14.96
CA GLY A 38 -9.23 -4.02 15.36
C GLY A 38 -10.06 -4.78 14.33
N PRO A 39 -11.27 -5.22 14.68
CA PRO A 39 -12.12 -5.94 13.75
C PRO A 39 -12.41 -5.10 12.50
N PRO A 40 -12.65 -5.70 11.33
CA PRO A 40 -12.95 -4.93 10.13
C PRO A 40 -14.20 -4.07 10.32
N GLN A 41 -14.14 -2.82 9.86
CA GLN A 41 -15.17 -1.81 10.07
C GLN A 41 -15.99 -1.56 8.81
N SER A 42 -17.21 -1.07 8.98
CA SER A 42 -18.04 -0.56 7.88
C SER A 42 -17.96 0.95 7.87
N THR A 43 -17.59 1.56 6.73
CA THR A 43 -17.51 3.03 6.62
C THR A 43 -18.35 3.52 5.43
N PRO A 44 -18.90 4.75 5.47
CA PRO A 44 -19.63 5.30 4.33
C PRO A 44 -18.78 5.42 3.05
N SER A 45 -17.46 5.55 3.20
CA SER A 45 -16.50 5.68 2.12
C SER A 45 -16.07 4.34 1.51
N CYS A 46 -16.41 3.21 2.14
CA CYS A 46 -16.05 1.88 1.67
C CYS A 46 -17.29 1.00 1.61
N GLN A 47 -17.83 0.80 0.42
CA GLN A 47 -19.09 0.07 0.25
C GLN A 47 -18.91 -1.41 0.60
N GLY A 48 -19.68 -1.87 1.58
CA GLY A 48 -19.67 -3.25 2.07
C GLY A 48 -19.64 -3.31 3.59
N SER A 49 -20.25 -4.35 4.16
CA SER A 49 -20.14 -4.59 5.59
C SER A 49 -18.76 -5.15 5.91
N ASN A 50 -18.11 -4.61 6.95
CA ASN A 50 -16.80 -5.07 7.44
C ASN A 50 -15.71 -5.02 6.35
N SER A 51 -15.72 -3.94 5.57
CA SER A 51 -14.92 -3.75 4.36
C SER A 51 -13.67 -2.89 4.55
N VAL A 52 -13.40 -2.41 5.78
CA VAL A 52 -12.16 -1.69 6.10
C VAL A 52 -11.36 -2.46 7.14
N SER A 53 -10.20 -2.98 6.74
CA SER A 53 -9.28 -3.69 7.62
C SER A 53 -8.06 -2.82 7.93
N SER A 54 -7.73 -2.68 9.22
CA SER A 54 -6.63 -1.81 9.68
C SER A 54 -5.50 -2.61 10.28
N PHE A 55 -4.26 -2.27 9.92
CA PHE A 55 -3.05 -2.94 10.43
C PHE A 55 -2.02 -1.91 10.87
N ALA A 56 -1.22 -2.29 11.86
CA ALA A 56 -0.06 -1.52 12.27
C ALA A 56 1.10 -2.45 12.63
N GLY A 57 2.32 -1.94 12.51
CA GLY A 57 3.50 -2.75 12.80
C GLY A 57 4.79 -2.04 12.49
N ILE A 58 5.80 -2.83 12.15
CA ILE A 58 7.18 -2.38 11.92
C ILE A 58 7.46 -2.38 10.43
N ALA A 59 8.14 -1.34 9.95
CA ALA A 59 8.72 -1.23 8.63
C ALA A 59 10.26 -1.23 8.74
N ARG A 60 10.94 -1.97 7.86
CA ARG A 60 12.39 -2.07 7.80
C ARG A 60 12.87 -1.86 6.37
N GLY A 61 13.83 -0.97 6.17
CA GLY A 61 14.24 -0.56 4.84
C GLY A 61 14.87 0.82 4.82
N THR A 62 14.36 1.69 3.96
CA THR A 62 14.85 3.06 3.79
C THR A 62 14.61 3.93 5.04
N LEU A 63 13.39 3.93 5.59
CA LEU A 63 13.01 4.74 6.75
C LEU A 63 13.32 4.06 8.08
N ASN A 64 13.07 2.75 8.18
CA ASN A 64 13.10 1.96 9.42
C ASN A 64 12.26 2.55 10.55
N GLY A 65 11.04 2.04 10.75
CA GLY A 65 10.15 2.59 11.76
C GLY A 65 8.85 1.81 11.92
N GLY A 66 7.76 2.53 12.13
CA GLY A 66 6.42 1.98 12.20
C GLY A 66 5.62 2.23 10.92
N PHE A 67 4.59 1.41 10.71
CA PHE A 67 3.56 1.66 9.70
C PHE A 67 2.17 1.55 10.29
N GLN A 68 1.22 2.24 9.65
CA GLN A 68 -0.21 2.09 9.87
C GLN A 68 -0.92 2.11 8.51
N ILE A 69 -1.85 1.19 8.29
CA ILE A 69 -2.69 1.12 7.08
C ILE A 69 -4.15 0.92 7.47
N ALA A 70 -5.05 1.42 6.62
CA ALA A 70 -6.46 1.07 6.63
C ALA A 70 -6.91 0.82 5.19
N VAL A 71 -7.15 -0.44 4.83
CA VAL A 71 -7.44 -0.85 3.46
C VAL A 71 -8.94 -1.08 3.31
N CYS A 72 -9.54 -0.37 2.36
CA CYS A 72 -10.90 -0.61 1.90
C CYS A 72 -10.89 -1.75 0.86
N HIS A 73 -11.76 -2.74 1.04
CA HIS A 73 -11.85 -3.90 0.18
C HIS A 73 -13.27 -4.44 0.03
N THR A 74 -13.54 -5.17 -1.05
CA THR A 74 -14.78 -5.94 -1.20
C THR A 74 -14.86 -7.09 -0.19
N PRO A 75 -16.04 -7.68 0.06
CA PRO A 75 -16.15 -8.84 0.94
C PRO A 75 -15.23 -9.98 0.48
N LEU A 76 -14.44 -10.54 1.41
CA LEU A 76 -13.48 -11.59 1.12
C LEU A 76 -14.19 -12.95 0.97
N ALA A 77 -14.42 -13.39 -0.28
CA ALA A 77 -15.04 -14.68 -0.55
C ALA A 77 -14.75 -15.21 -1.98
N PRO A 78 -13.71 -16.05 -2.21
CA PRO A 78 -12.53 -16.30 -1.36
C PRO A 78 -11.43 -15.24 -1.58
N SER A 79 -11.63 -14.36 -2.55
CA SER A 79 -10.75 -13.22 -2.86
C SER A 79 -11.47 -11.91 -2.56
N ALA A 80 -10.71 -10.84 -2.43
CA ALA A 80 -11.21 -9.48 -2.33
C ALA A 80 -10.42 -8.56 -3.26
N GLU A 81 -11.07 -7.51 -3.72
CA GLU A 81 -10.44 -6.40 -4.42
C GLU A 81 -10.16 -5.29 -3.41
N MET A 82 -8.96 -4.71 -3.48
CA MET A 82 -8.62 -3.50 -2.74
C MET A 82 -9.14 -2.29 -3.52
N LEU A 83 -10.03 -1.53 -2.89
CA LEU A 83 -10.65 -0.33 -3.45
C LEU A 83 -9.85 0.94 -3.10
N GLY A 84 -8.85 0.79 -2.23
CA GLY A 84 -7.89 1.81 -1.84
C GLY A 84 -7.74 1.90 -0.32
N GLY A 85 -7.28 3.04 0.17
CA GLY A 85 -7.19 3.33 1.61
C GLY A 85 -5.83 3.88 2.01
N PRO A 86 -5.74 4.63 3.12
CA PRO A 86 -4.51 5.32 3.50
C PRO A 86 -3.44 4.38 4.04
N PHE A 87 -2.18 4.78 3.88
CA PHE A 87 -1.06 4.29 4.66
C PHE A 87 -0.21 5.43 5.21
N ILE A 88 0.49 5.15 6.32
CA ILE A 88 1.49 6.00 6.94
C ILE A 88 2.71 5.14 7.27
N LEU A 89 3.90 5.61 6.92
CA LEU A 89 5.20 5.10 7.33
C LEU A 89 5.93 6.20 8.11
N SER A 90 6.50 5.88 9.27
CA SER A 90 7.22 6.87 10.07
C SER A 90 8.33 6.27 10.90
N ASN A 91 9.48 6.95 10.95
CA ASN A 91 10.61 6.62 11.84
C ASN A 91 10.76 7.59 13.01
N GLY A 92 9.74 8.42 13.26
CA GLY A 92 9.73 9.45 14.31
C GLY A 92 10.29 10.81 13.88
N THR A 93 11.15 10.87 12.85
CA THR A 93 11.64 12.14 12.28
C THR A 93 11.03 12.45 10.93
N THR A 94 10.82 11.41 10.12
CA THR A 94 10.25 11.50 8.78
C THR A 94 8.95 10.72 8.76
N THR A 95 7.92 11.32 8.17
CA THR A 95 6.62 10.69 7.97
C THR A 95 6.27 10.73 6.49
N VAL A 96 5.95 9.57 5.95
CA VAL A 96 5.54 9.36 4.58
C VAL A 96 4.10 8.86 4.60
N ALA A 97 3.21 9.59 3.93
CA ALA A 97 1.80 9.25 3.84
C ALA A 97 1.39 9.10 2.37
N GLY A 98 0.50 8.15 2.12
CA GLY A 98 -0.03 7.89 0.79
C GLY A 98 -1.28 7.03 0.87
N GLY A 99 -1.59 6.32 -0.21
CA GLY A 99 -2.71 5.38 -0.21
C GLY A 99 -2.49 4.20 -1.13
N PHE A 100 -3.28 3.15 -0.94
CA PHE A 100 -3.45 2.09 -1.92
C PHE A 100 -4.31 2.61 -3.06
N ALA A 101 -3.92 2.30 -4.29
CA ALA A 101 -4.77 2.49 -5.47
C ALA A 101 -5.87 1.40 -5.50
N SER A 102 -6.97 1.69 -6.20
CA SER A 102 -7.99 0.69 -6.50
C SER A 102 -7.46 -0.35 -7.49
N GLY A 103 -8.02 -1.56 -7.46
CA GLY A 103 -7.68 -2.65 -8.38
C GLY A 103 -6.61 -3.62 -7.85
N GLY A 104 -6.13 -3.40 -6.64
CA GLY A 104 -5.30 -4.39 -5.94
C GLY A 104 -6.12 -5.63 -5.55
N THR A 105 -5.43 -6.72 -5.18
CA THR A 105 -6.06 -8.02 -4.93
C THR A 105 -5.61 -8.63 -3.60
N VAL A 106 -6.55 -9.35 -2.98
CA VAL A 106 -6.32 -10.29 -1.89
C VAL A 106 -6.80 -11.65 -2.38
N THR A 107 -5.89 -12.60 -2.58
CA THR A 107 -6.19 -13.89 -3.22
C THR A 107 -5.92 -15.03 -2.25
N TYR A 108 -6.91 -15.92 -2.08
CA TYR A 108 -6.75 -17.11 -1.28
C TYR A 108 -5.65 -18.03 -1.82
N VAL A 109 -4.79 -18.50 -0.92
CA VAL A 109 -3.69 -19.43 -1.25
C VAL A 109 -3.99 -20.82 -0.68
N THR A 110 -4.18 -20.91 0.64
CA THR A 110 -4.35 -22.19 1.33
C THR A 110 -4.86 -22.00 2.76
N THR A 111 -5.34 -23.08 3.37
CA THR A 111 -5.72 -23.12 4.79
C THR A 111 -4.99 -24.27 5.47
N PHE A 112 -4.45 -24.00 6.65
CA PHE A 112 -3.88 -25.00 7.54
C PHE A 112 -4.78 -25.15 8.76
N VAL A 113 -5.04 -26.38 9.18
CA VAL A 113 -5.85 -26.66 10.37
C VAL A 113 -5.08 -27.62 11.28
N THR A 114 -5.07 -27.33 12.58
CA THR A 114 -4.47 -28.20 13.60
C THR A 114 -5.37 -28.19 14.83
N GLY A 115 -6.02 -29.32 15.10
CA GLY A 115 -7.10 -29.38 16.09
C GLY A 115 -8.25 -28.45 15.68
N SER A 116 -8.65 -27.55 16.59
CA SER A 116 -9.67 -26.53 16.33
C SER A 116 -9.09 -25.21 15.81
N PHE A 117 -7.78 -25.09 15.64
CA PHE A 117 -7.12 -23.87 15.19
C PHE A 117 -6.94 -23.89 13.67
N CYS A 118 -7.24 -22.77 13.00
CA CYS A 118 -7.08 -22.61 11.57
C CYS A 118 -6.25 -21.36 11.23
N ILE A 119 -5.42 -21.49 10.20
CA ILE A 119 -4.69 -20.39 9.57
C ILE A 119 -5.04 -20.34 8.10
N GLN A 120 -5.68 -19.28 7.64
CA GLN A 120 -5.89 -19.04 6.20
C GLN A 120 -4.81 -18.11 5.68
N LYS A 121 -4.21 -18.45 4.54
CA LYS A 121 -3.17 -17.67 3.89
C LYS A 121 -3.71 -17.03 2.63
N PHE A 122 -3.41 -15.76 2.45
CA PHE A 122 -3.75 -14.97 1.27
C PHE A 122 -2.51 -14.27 0.74
N ALA A 123 -2.43 -14.14 -0.58
CA ALA A 123 -1.49 -13.25 -1.25
C ALA A 123 -2.14 -11.88 -1.40
N VAL A 124 -1.38 -10.81 -1.17
CA VAL A 124 -1.84 -9.43 -1.31
C VAL A 124 -0.95 -8.73 -2.32
N SER A 125 -1.53 -8.04 -3.29
CA SER A 125 -0.77 -7.27 -4.27
C SER A 125 -1.56 -6.06 -4.73
N GLY A 126 -0.93 -4.89 -4.83
CA GLY A 126 -1.60 -3.71 -5.36
C GLY A 126 -0.68 -2.50 -5.45
N ASP A 127 -1.11 -1.52 -6.22
CA ASP A 127 -0.33 -0.32 -6.46
C ASP A 127 -0.50 0.70 -5.34
N LEU A 128 0.53 1.53 -5.14
CA LEU A 128 0.58 2.58 -4.13
C LEU A 128 0.58 3.95 -4.81
N LEU A 129 -0.08 4.90 -4.16
CA LEU A 129 -0.12 6.30 -4.53
C LEU A 129 0.87 7.09 -3.66
N PRO A 130 1.60 8.07 -4.24
CA PRO A 130 1.47 8.57 -5.61
C PRO A 130 2.08 7.67 -6.70
N SER A 131 3.06 6.83 -6.36
CA SER A 131 3.63 5.83 -7.29
C SER A 131 4.34 4.74 -6.50
N GLY A 132 4.07 3.48 -6.81
CA GLY A 132 4.69 2.35 -6.11
C GLY A 132 3.87 1.07 -6.18
N HIS A 133 4.34 0.06 -5.47
CA HIS A 133 3.68 -1.24 -5.39
C HIS A 133 3.89 -1.89 -4.02
N PHE A 134 2.88 -2.63 -3.56
CA PHE A 134 2.93 -3.49 -2.39
C PHE A 134 2.66 -4.94 -2.80
N ALA A 135 3.52 -5.86 -2.35
CA ALA A 135 3.32 -7.29 -2.50
C ALA A 135 3.59 -7.99 -1.16
N GLY A 136 2.65 -8.84 -0.73
CA GLY A 136 2.69 -9.40 0.61
C GLY A 136 1.80 -10.61 0.83
N LYS A 137 1.65 -10.94 2.11
CA LYS A 137 0.87 -12.05 2.64
C LYS A 137 0.01 -11.55 3.77
N LEU A 138 -1.25 -11.98 3.75
CA LEU A 138 -2.20 -11.82 4.84
C LEU A 138 -2.47 -13.20 5.44
N LEU A 139 -2.37 -13.31 6.76
CA LEU A 139 -2.67 -14.53 7.50
C LEU A 139 -3.84 -14.25 8.42
N HIS A 140 -4.92 -15.01 8.26
CA HIS A 140 -6.02 -15.03 9.22
C HIS A 140 -5.80 -16.14 10.21
N TYR A 141 -5.94 -15.82 11.49
CA TYR A 141 -5.88 -16.78 12.59
C TYR A 141 -7.28 -16.92 13.16
N GLY A 142 -7.72 -18.17 13.25
CA GLY A 142 -9.10 -18.49 13.55
C GLY A 142 -9.27 -19.79 14.30
N SER A 143 -10.53 -20.09 14.62
CA SER A 143 -10.95 -21.42 15.03
C SER A 143 -11.92 -22.03 14.02
N GLY A 144 -11.77 -23.32 13.73
CA GLY A 144 -12.66 -23.99 12.79
C GLY A 144 -12.07 -25.25 12.17
N THR A 145 -12.59 -25.58 11.00
CA THR A 145 -12.29 -26.77 10.20
C THR A 145 -11.61 -26.38 8.89
N ALA A 146 -11.28 -27.37 8.06
CA ALA A 146 -10.72 -27.10 6.73
C ALA A 146 -11.70 -26.35 5.81
N SER A 147 -13.01 -26.40 6.09
CA SER A 147 -14.06 -25.77 5.28
C SER A 147 -14.57 -24.45 5.86
N SER A 148 -14.25 -24.12 7.12
CA SER A 148 -14.73 -22.90 7.77
C SER A 148 -13.73 -22.43 8.81
N CYS A 149 -13.35 -21.16 8.78
CA CYS A 149 -12.42 -20.57 9.74
C CYS A 149 -13.04 -19.31 10.32
N ASN A 150 -13.40 -19.34 11.61
CA ASN A 150 -13.89 -18.17 12.34
C ASN A 150 -12.68 -17.35 12.79
N VAL A 151 -12.37 -16.32 12.02
CA VAL A 151 -11.19 -15.45 12.21
C VAL A 151 -11.37 -14.58 13.44
N PHE A 152 -10.32 -14.47 14.26
CA PHE A 152 -10.31 -13.59 15.44
C PHE A 152 -9.20 -12.54 15.40
N PHE A 153 -8.11 -12.74 14.64
CA PHE A 153 -7.19 -11.67 14.24
C PHE A 153 -6.44 -12.01 12.94
N ALA A 154 -5.84 -11.01 12.32
CA ALA A 154 -4.97 -11.18 11.16
C ALA A 154 -3.57 -10.58 11.34
N THR A 155 -2.61 -11.05 10.54
CA THR A 155 -1.29 -10.43 10.38
C THR A 155 -1.00 -10.14 8.91
N ILE A 156 -0.30 -9.05 8.65
CA ILE A 156 0.16 -8.70 7.31
C ILE A 156 1.69 -8.63 7.27
N SER A 157 2.29 -9.10 6.18
CA SER A 157 3.72 -8.96 5.91
C SER A 157 3.96 -8.76 4.43
N GLY A 158 5.02 -8.07 4.04
CA GLY A 158 5.29 -7.85 2.62
C GLY A 158 6.44 -6.89 2.36
N GLY A 159 6.59 -6.51 1.09
CA GLY A 159 7.44 -5.44 0.63
C GLY A 159 6.62 -4.32 0.00
N ALA A 160 6.97 -3.08 0.30
CA ALA A 160 6.46 -1.86 -0.33
C ALA A 160 7.62 -1.13 -1.01
N GLU A 161 7.42 -0.74 -2.26
CA GLU A 161 8.27 0.22 -2.97
C GLU A 161 7.42 1.43 -3.31
N LEU A 162 7.88 2.63 -2.94
CA LEU A 162 7.10 3.85 -3.00
C LEU A 162 7.98 5.03 -3.40
N THR A 163 7.55 5.81 -4.39
CA THR A 163 8.33 6.89 -4.97
C THR A 163 7.54 8.20 -4.90
N PHE A 164 8.14 9.23 -4.29
CA PHE A 164 7.58 10.59 -4.23
C PHE A 164 8.34 11.53 -5.15
N PRO A 165 7.66 12.47 -5.83
CA PRO A 165 8.30 13.54 -6.58
C PRO A 165 8.99 14.56 -5.68
#